data_AF-A0A0L7L321-F1
#
_entry.id   AF-A0A0L7L321-F1
#
_cell.length_a   1.000
_cell.length_b   1.000
_cell.length_c   1.000
_cell.angle_alpha   90.00
_cell.angle_beta   90.00
_cell.angle_gamma   90.00
#
_symmetry.space_group_name_H-M   'P 1'
#
loop_
_entity.id
_entity.type
_entity.pdbx_description
1 polymer ?
#
loop_
_entity_poly.entity_id
_entity_poly.type
_entity_poly.pdbx_seq_one_letter_code
_entity_poly.pdbx_strand_id
1 'polypeptide(L)'
;MRVGIHTGRVHCVVLGLRKWQFDVWSNDVTLANYMESGGIAGRVHITKETLECLGDEYKVEPGHGAQRSAHLKDNNIETFLILPDDTSRVDKKPHHGMNINGANVSKEMRVMGHGSQHGKLSSK
;
A
#
# COMPACT_ATOMS: atom_id res chain seq x y z
N MET A 1 -13.19 2.09 -6.93
CA MET A 1 -11.97 2.73 -6.40
C MET A 1 -10.81 2.47 -7.36
N ARG A 2 -9.91 3.43 -7.57
CA ARG A 2 -8.63 3.26 -8.27
C ARG A 2 -7.52 3.61 -7.29
N VAL A 3 -6.28 3.16 -7.56
CA VAL A 3 -5.10 3.52 -6.76
C VAL A 3 -3.94 3.78 -7.71
N GLY A 4 -3.28 4.93 -7.56
CA GLY A 4 -2.03 5.27 -8.23
C GLY A 4 -0.88 5.35 -7.23
N ILE A 5 0.29 4.80 -7.54
CA ILE A 5 1.48 4.86 -6.69
C ILE A 5 2.69 5.25 -7.53
N HIS A 6 3.44 6.22 -7.04
CA HIS A 6 4.74 6.62 -7.58
C HIS A 6 5.73 6.81 -6.42
N THR A 7 7.00 6.47 -6.65
CA THR A 7 8.07 6.60 -5.68
C THR A 7 8.99 7.74 -6.10
N GLY A 8 9.03 8.81 -5.29
CA GLY A 8 9.79 10.02 -5.60
C GLY A 8 10.11 10.85 -4.36
N ARG A 9 10.51 12.10 -4.56
CA ARG A 9 10.84 13.07 -3.51
C ARG A 9 9.63 13.98 -3.24
N VAL A 10 9.48 14.39 -1.98
CA VAL A 10 8.36 15.22 -1.55
C VAL A 10 8.83 16.34 -0.63
N HIS A 11 8.14 17.49 -0.68
CA HIS A 11 8.24 18.53 0.34
C HIS A 11 7.01 18.44 1.24
N CYS A 12 7.24 18.36 2.55
CA CYS A 12 6.20 18.36 3.56
C CYS A 12 6.18 19.70 4.29
N VAL A 13 4.99 20.23 4.58
CA VAL A 13 4.82 21.55 5.20
C VAL A 13 3.66 21.55 6.20
N VAL A 14 3.71 22.43 7.19
CA VAL A 14 2.58 22.75 8.06
C VAL A 14 2.08 24.15 7.72
N LEU A 15 0.80 24.26 7.39
CA LEU A 15 0.16 25.45 6.85
C LEU A 15 -0.85 26.03 7.85
N GLY A 16 -1.04 27.35 7.79
CA GLY A 16 -2.04 28.09 8.57
C GLY A 16 -1.52 28.58 9.92
N LEU A 17 -2.17 29.63 10.45
CA LEU A 17 -1.78 30.27 11.71
C LEU A 17 -2.70 29.93 12.89
N ARG A 18 -3.96 29.50 12.64
CA ARG A 18 -4.96 29.21 13.68
C ARG A 18 -5.59 27.81 13.60
N LYS A 19 -5.59 27.22 12.41
CA LYS A 19 -5.85 25.79 12.19
C LYS A 19 -4.66 25.29 11.38
N TRP A 20 -3.91 24.34 11.93
CA TRP A 20 -2.74 23.79 11.27
C TRP A 20 -3.13 22.61 10.41
N GLN A 21 -2.63 22.60 9.17
CA GLN A 21 -2.79 21.51 8.24
C GLN A 21 -1.42 21.04 7.78
N PHE A 22 -1.13 19.76 7.99
CA PHE A 22 0.02 19.11 7.35
C PHE A 22 -0.35 18.80 5.90
N ASP A 23 0.54 19.12 4.96
CA ASP A 23 0.36 18.84 3.54
C ASP A 23 1.68 18.46 2.87
N VAL A 24 1.60 17.80 1.71
CA VAL A 24 2.73 17.21 0.99
C VAL A 24 2.64 17.55 -0.50
N TRP A 25 3.65 18.27 -1.02
CA TRP A 25 3.67 18.74 -2.41
C TRP A 25 4.98 18.40 -3.12
N SER A 26 4.86 17.92 -4.35
CA SER A 26 5.94 17.89 -5.36
C SER A 26 5.37 17.56 -6.74
N ASN A 27 6.23 17.59 -7.76
CA ASN A 27 5.91 17.04 -9.07
C ASN A 27 5.63 15.53 -8.98
N ASP A 28 6.31 14.82 -8.07
CA ASP A 28 6.15 13.38 -7.87
C ASP A 28 4.79 13.05 -7.22
N VAL A 29 4.28 13.91 -6.33
CA VAL A 29 2.87 13.84 -5.84
C VAL A 29 1.88 14.09 -6.99
N THR A 30 2.18 15.04 -7.87
CA THR A 30 1.34 15.33 -9.04
C THR A 30 1.34 14.15 -10.03
N LEU A 31 2.48 13.47 -10.21
CA LEU A 31 2.58 12.24 -10.99
C LEU A 31 1.78 11.11 -10.36
N ALA A 32 1.85 10.92 -9.04
CA ALA A 32 1.00 9.94 -8.33
C ALA A 32 -0.51 10.19 -8.54
N ASN A 33 -0.93 11.46 -8.58
CA ASN A 33 -2.31 11.83 -8.93
C ASN A 33 -2.66 11.44 -10.39
N TYR A 34 -1.78 11.70 -11.36
CA TYR A 34 -1.99 11.23 -12.74
C TYR A 34 -2.01 9.69 -12.86
N MET A 35 -1.32 8.97 -11.98
CA MET A 35 -1.37 7.51 -11.89
C MET A 35 -2.71 6.99 -11.33
N GLU A 36 -3.34 7.71 -10.38
CA GLU A 36 -4.69 7.37 -9.90
C GLU A 36 -5.74 7.66 -10.97
N SER A 37 -5.68 8.87 -11.53
CA SER A 37 -6.66 9.35 -12.52
C SER A 37 -6.58 8.55 -13.82
N GLY A 38 -5.35 8.20 -14.22
CA GLY A 38 -5.07 7.26 -15.32
C GLY A 38 -5.19 5.79 -14.94
N GLY A 39 -5.67 5.42 -13.75
CA GLY A 39 -5.76 4.05 -13.24
C GLY A 39 -6.95 3.24 -13.74
N ILE A 40 -6.93 1.91 -13.53
CA ILE A 40 -8.09 1.02 -13.75
C ILE A 40 -8.80 0.79 -12.42
N ALA A 41 -10.13 0.78 -12.42
CA ALA A 41 -10.91 0.50 -11.21
C ALA A 41 -10.62 -0.92 -10.67
N GLY A 42 -10.40 -1.04 -9.37
CA GLY A 42 -10.05 -2.30 -8.71
C GLY A 42 -8.59 -2.74 -8.89
N ARG A 43 -7.74 -1.91 -9.51
CA ARG A 43 -6.31 -2.20 -9.75
C ARG A 43 -5.43 -1.11 -9.13
N VAL A 44 -4.18 -1.49 -8.85
CA VAL A 44 -3.12 -0.56 -8.41
C VAL A 44 -2.22 -0.28 -9.61
N HIS A 45 -2.14 0.98 -10.01
CA HIS A 45 -1.35 1.47 -11.14
C HIS A 45 -0.05 2.09 -10.61
N ILE A 46 1.09 1.54 -11.01
CA ILE A 46 2.41 1.91 -10.49
C ILE A 46 3.33 2.40 -11.60
N THR A 47 4.25 3.29 -11.24
CA THR A 47 5.37 3.72 -12.11
C THR A 47 6.53 2.71 -12.05
N LYS A 48 7.50 2.86 -12.97
CA LYS A 48 8.72 2.04 -12.98
C LYS A 48 9.53 2.14 -11.69
N GLU A 49 9.68 3.34 -11.15
CA GLU A 49 10.45 3.61 -9.92
C GLU A 49 9.83 2.86 -8.73
N THR A 50 8.50 2.75 -8.70
CA THR A 50 7.79 1.94 -7.70
C THR A 50 8.00 0.44 -7.94
N LEU A 51 7.98 -0.04 -9.19
CA LEU A 51 8.24 -1.45 -9.51
C LEU A 51 9.65 -1.87 -9.05
N GLU A 52 10.66 -1.04 -9.31
CA GLU A 52 12.04 -1.27 -8.86
C GLU A 52 12.16 -1.37 -7.33
N CYS A 53 11.32 -0.63 -6.59
CA CYS A 53 11.25 -0.71 -5.12
C CYS A 53 10.47 -1.93 -4.60
N LEU A 54 9.59 -2.53 -5.41
CA LEU A 54 8.81 -3.73 -5.05
C LEU A 54 9.57 -5.03 -5.36
N GLY A 55 10.50 -4.99 -6.31
CA GLY A 55 11.20 -6.18 -6.81
C GLY A 55 10.23 -7.28 -7.26
N ASP A 56 10.59 -8.54 -7.03
CA ASP A 56 9.82 -9.72 -7.46
C ASP A 56 8.77 -10.19 -6.43
N GLU A 57 8.17 -9.29 -5.64
CA GLU A 57 7.10 -9.67 -4.70
C GLU A 57 5.71 -9.69 -5.34
N TYR A 58 5.51 -8.91 -6.40
CA TYR A 58 4.21 -8.76 -7.07
C TYR A 58 4.29 -9.11 -8.55
N LYS A 59 3.26 -9.79 -9.06
CA LYS A 59 3.07 -9.97 -10.50
C LYS A 59 2.44 -8.70 -11.09
N VAL A 60 3.03 -8.20 -12.17
CA VAL A 60 2.58 -6.98 -12.84
C VAL A 60 2.37 -7.21 -14.33
N GLU A 61 1.48 -6.43 -14.93
CA GLU A 61 1.28 -6.36 -16.37
C GLU A 61 1.54 -4.93 -16.89
N PRO A 62 1.82 -4.73 -18.20
CA PRO A 62 1.97 -3.40 -18.79
C PRO A 62 0.72 -2.54 -18.57
N GLY A 63 0.88 -1.36 -17.98
CA GLY A 63 -0.23 -0.49 -17.60
C GLY A 63 -0.76 0.39 -18.73
N HIS A 64 -0.02 0.52 -19.84
CA HIS A 64 -0.38 1.32 -21.02
C HIS A 64 -0.88 2.75 -20.68
N GLY A 65 -0.32 3.39 -19.64
CA GLY A 65 -0.78 4.68 -19.11
C GLY A 65 -0.86 5.81 -20.15
N ALA A 66 0.04 5.81 -21.14
CA ALA A 66 0.06 6.77 -22.25
C ALA A 66 -1.21 6.77 -23.14
N GLN A 67 -2.01 5.71 -23.12
CA GLN A 67 -3.29 5.67 -23.84
C GLN A 67 -4.43 6.36 -23.06
N ARG A 68 -4.25 6.55 -21.74
CA ARG A 68 -5.30 6.95 -20.80
C ARG A 68 -5.00 8.29 -20.10
N SER A 69 -3.77 8.78 -20.19
CA SER A 69 -3.36 10.10 -19.71
C SER A 69 -2.37 10.75 -20.69
N ALA A 70 -2.69 11.96 -21.17
CA ALA A 70 -1.80 12.76 -22.00
C ALA A 70 -0.49 13.07 -21.26
N HIS A 71 -0.54 13.40 -19.96
CA HIS A 71 0.65 13.68 -19.17
C HIS A 71 1.62 12.48 -19.13
N LEU A 72 1.12 11.26 -18.98
CA LEU A 72 1.95 10.05 -18.99
C LEU A 72 2.54 9.76 -20.38
N LYS A 73 1.81 10.10 -21.44
CA LYS A 73 2.29 9.99 -22.83
C LYS A 73 3.40 11.00 -23.13
N ASP A 74 3.14 12.28 -22.86
CA ASP A 74 4.01 13.38 -23.26
C ASP A 74 5.35 13.37 -22.50
N ASN A 75 5.33 12.87 -21.25
CA ASN A 75 6.54 12.65 -20.44
C ASN A 75 7.13 11.23 -20.59
N ASN A 76 6.60 10.39 -21.50
CA ASN A 76 7.05 9.01 -21.77
C ASN A 76 7.18 8.13 -20.51
N ILE A 77 6.23 8.23 -19.57
CA ILE A 77 6.27 7.50 -18.30
C ILE A 77 5.89 6.03 -18.52
N GLU A 78 6.82 5.12 -18.22
CA GLU A 78 6.59 3.68 -18.21
C GLU A 78 5.77 3.28 -16.97
N THR A 79 4.71 2.48 -17.15
CA THR A 79 3.74 2.19 -16.09
C THR A 79 3.21 0.76 -16.15
N PHE A 80 2.81 0.24 -14.99
CA PHE A 80 2.43 -1.15 -14.75
C PHE A 80 1.18 -1.25 -13.89
N LEU A 81 0.44 -2.35 -13.98
CA LEU A 81 -0.70 -2.66 -13.11
C LEU A 81 -0.40 -3.93 -12.29
N ILE A 82 -0.55 -3.85 -10.97
CA ILE A 82 -0.43 -5.02 -10.09
C ILE A 82 -1.63 -5.95 -10.31
N LEU A 83 -1.38 -7.25 -10.43
CA LEU A 83 -2.40 -8.29 -10.57
C LEU A 83 -2.98 -8.68 -9.19
N PRO A 84 -4.30 -8.96 -9.07
CA PRO A 84 -4.95 -9.29 -7.79
C PRO A 84 -4.55 -10.67 -7.22
N ASP A 85 -4.70 -10.83 -5.89
CA ASP A 85 -3.89 -11.77 -5.08
C ASP A 85 -4.16 -13.28 -5.24
N ASP A 86 -5.21 -13.67 -5.98
CA ASP A 86 -5.54 -15.07 -6.30
C ASP A 86 -4.38 -15.82 -7.02
N THR A 87 -3.32 -15.11 -7.44
CA THR A 87 -2.14 -15.68 -8.09
C THR A 87 -0.78 -15.13 -7.61
N SER A 88 -0.71 -14.15 -6.69
CA SER A 88 0.53 -13.35 -6.49
C SER A 88 1.29 -13.54 -5.18
N ARG A 89 0.73 -14.17 -4.15
CA ARG A 89 1.56 -14.67 -3.03
C ARG A 89 2.41 -15.86 -3.48
N VAL A 90 3.60 -15.57 -4.02
CA VAL A 90 4.67 -16.56 -4.08
C VAL A 90 5.04 -16.89 -2.64
N ASP A 91 4.99 -18.17 -2.25
CA ASP A 91 5.36 -18.67 -0.92
C ASP A 91 6.87 -18.53 -0.64
N LYS A 92 7.35 -17.29 -0.58
CA LYS A 92 8.69 -16.94 -0.08
C LYS A 92 8.70 -17.21 1.41
N LYS A 93 9.15 -18.40 1.81
CA LYS A 93 9.49 -18.72 3.20
C LYS A 93 10.40 -17.61 3.75
N PRO A 94 10.14 -17.07 4.95
CA PRO A 94 10.87 -15.91 5.45
C PRO A 94 12.35 -16.25 5.71
N HIS A 95 13.23 -15.78 4.82
CA HIS A 95 14.69 -15.89 4.95
C HIS A 95 15.26 -14.80 5.87
N HIS A 96 14.83 -14.78 7.14
CA HIS A 96 15.59 -14.10 8.19
C HIS A 96 15.44 -14.75 9.57
N GLY A 97 15.93 -15.99 9.67
CA GLY A 97 16.17 -16.63 10.96
C GLY A 97 17.48 -16.14 11.59
N MET A 98 17.42 -15.08 12.39
CA MET A 98 18.49 -14.81 13.37
C MET A 98 18.45 -15.91 14.43
N ASN A 99 19.39 -16.85 14.36
CA ASN A 99 19.50 -17.92 15.33
C ASN A 99 20.05 -17.40 16.66
N ILE A 100 19.17 -17.15 17.63
CA ILE A 100 19.55 -16.93 19.03
C ILE A 100 19.18 -18.19 19.80
N ASN A 101 20.20 -18.96 20.19
CA ASN A 101 20.04 -20.16 20.99
C ASN A 101 19.49 -19.80 22.39
N GLY A 102 18.35 -20.38 22.74
CA GLY A 102 18.02 -20.74 24.13
C GLY A 102 17.54 -19.63 25.08
N ALA A 103 16.23 -19.35 25.07
CA ALA A 103 15.46 -19.08 26.28
C ALA A 103 13.97 -19.38 26.04
N ASN A 104 13.35 -20.19 26.91
CA ASN A 104 11.90 -20.43 26.85
C ASN A 104 11.15 -19.17 27.28
N VAL A 105 10.15 -18.74 26.49
CA VAL A 105 9.11 -17.80 26.94
C VAL A 105 7.75 -18.48 26.74
N SER A 106 6.94 -18.49 27.81
CA SER A 106 5.74 -19.30 27.96
C SER A 106 4.56 -18.85 27.10
N LYS A 107 3.61 -19.77 26.90
CA LYS A 107 2.51 -19.71 25.93
C LYS A 107 1.34 -18.80 26.33
N GLU A 108 1.57 -17.78 27.16
CA GLU A 108 0.53 -17.09 27.93
C GLU A 108 0.50 -15.57 27.72
N MET A 109 0.09 -15.12 26.52
CA MET A 109 -0.49 -13.77 26.38
C MET A 109 -1.47 -13.61 25.20
N ARG A 110 -2.17 -14.68 24.81
CA ARG A 110 -3.23 -14.64 23.77
C ARG A 110 -4.63 -14.91 24.34
N VAL A 111 -5.03 -14.17 25.38
CA VAL A 111 -6.43 -14.13 25.84
C VAL A 111 -6.79 -12.72 26.35
N MET A 112 -7.21 -11.83 25.44
CA MET A 112 -8.11 -10.71 25.76
C MET A 112 -9.02 -10.40 24.57
N GLY A 113 -9.94 -11.33 24.30
CA GLY A 113 -11.11 -11.10 23.47
C GLY A 113 -12.36 -11.26 24.33
N HIS A 114 -12.95 -10.16 24.80
CA HIS A 114 -14.22 -10.21 25.53
C HIS A 114 -15.39 -10.30 24.55
N GLY A 115 -15.76 -11.53 24.20
CA GLY A 115 -17.04 -11.87 23.58
C GLY A 115 -18.14 -12.02 24.63
N SER A 116 -19.36 -11.66 24.27
CA SER A 116 -20.53 -11.66 25.15
C SER A 116 -21.18 -13.05 25.32
N GLN A 117 -21.70 -13.37 26.52
CA GLN A 117 -23.15 -13.48 26.80
C GLN A 117 -23.50 -14.25 28.09
N HIS A 118 -24.70 -13.96 28.58
CA HIS A 118 -25.61 -14.78 29.40
C HIS A 118 -25.40 -14.95 30.93
N GLY A 119 -26.33 -14.34 31.67
CA GLY A 119 -26.75 -14.73 33.03
C GLY A 119 -28.19 -14.29 33.26
N LYS A 120 -29.14 -15.23 33.32
CA LYS A 120 -30.56 -14.94 33.63
C LYS A 120 -30.72 -14.73 35.15
N LEU A 121 -31.55 -13.78 35.56
CA LEU A 121 -32.20 -13.81 36.88
C LEU A 121 -33.56 -13.10 36.81
N SER A 122 -34.60 -13.81 37.24
CA SER A 122 -35.97 -13.33 37.41
C SER A 122 -36.50 -13.93 38.70
N SER A 123 -36.88 -13.11 39.67
CA SER A 123 -38.10 -13.27 40.47
C SER A 123 -38.24 -12.15 41.50
N LYS A 124 -39.47 -11.63 41.63
CA LYS A 124 -39.99 -10.65 42.61
C LYS A 124 -39.47 -9.21 42.48
#